data_AF-A0A8V0ZS02-F1
#
_entry.id   AF-A0A8V0ZS02-F1
#
_cell.length_a   1.000
_cell.length_b   1.000
_cell.length_c   1.000
_cell.angle_alpha   90.00
_cell.angle_beta   90.00
_cell.angle_gamma   90.00
#
_symmetry.space_group_name_H-M   'P 1'
#
loop_
_entity.id
_entity.type
_entity.pdbx_description
1 polymer ?
#
loop_
_entity_poly.entity_id
_entity_poly.type
_entity_poly.pdbx_seq_one_letter_code
_entity_poly.pdbx_strand_id
1 'polypeptide(L)'
;MALEAEAAGAPLGSFLRDFPSALGPGEPLPWSSAGSGAVSEAEAPGALAELARNLLGGSRGVSPLLAASLIHAAVDEVLRTDLTEFKKESVERQGEGDEERLTLLDGELLQRCFFNKLRDVCFEWQKQLPPLRSLKRFLLVSIHAIRNTRRKMEDRHVILTEFNQLFGLADDIDRAYFAIFDGHGGVDAANYSATHLHVNVGLHEEIVKNPAEALKCSFRKTDEMFLLKAKRERLRSGTTGVSALIVGNKLHIAWLGDSQVMLVQQGNAVTLMEPHKPEREDERARIEALGGCVTYMDCWRVNGTLAVSRAIGDVCQKPYISGDADGDTFDLTGSEDYLLLACDGFFDAVKPYEVVDLVLDHLMQTKGVGLKAAERLVAAAKENGSNDNITVLVVFLRDPQDILADCLRDTKSLEAGDDARSSPFNFLSCEAAATQ
;
A
#
# COMPACT_ATOMS: atom_id res chain seq x y z
N MET A 1 4.79 -1.11 28.99
CA MET A 1 4.12 -0.14 29.88
C MET A 1 5.05 0.95 30.45
N ALA A 2 5.94 0.70 31.42
CA ALA A 2 6.75 1.80 32.01
C ALA A 2 7.77 2.41 31.04
N LEU A 3 8.47 1.59 30.25
CA LEU A 3 9.43 2.03 29.22
C LEU A 3 8.76 2.76 28.03
N GLU A 4 7.53 2.38 27.67
CA GLU A 4 6.78 3.02 26.58
C GLU A 4 6.19 4.37 26.99
N ALA A 5 5.79 4.52 28.25
CA ALA A 5 5.31 5.79 28.78
C ALA A 5 6.42 6.85 28.84
N GLU A 6 7.64 6.48 29.23
CA GLU A 6 8.80 7.38 29.16
C GLU A 6 9.22 7.68 27.70
N ALA A 7 9.17 6.67 26.81
CA ALA A 7 9.50 6.84 25.40
C ALA A 7 8.50 7.72 24.63
N ALA A 8 7.23 7.74 25.04
CA ALA A 8 6.18 8.57 24.45
C ALA A 8 6.16 10.02 24.98
N GLY A 9 6.61 10.25 26.21
CA GLY A 9 6.56 11.58 26.84
C GLY A 9 7.41 12.65 26.13
N ALA A 10 8.60 12.28 25.65
CA ALA A 10 9.49 13.22 24.96
C ALA A 10 8.97 13.68 23.59
N PRO A 11 8.47 12.80 22.70
CA PRO A 11 7.83 13.21 21.44
C PRO A 11 6.57 14.08 21.62
N LEU A 12 5.67 13.72 22.55
CA LEU A 12 4.47 14.50 22.84
C LEU A 12 4.83 15.90 23.37
N GLY A 13 5.76 15.97 24.32
CA GLY A 13 6.26 17.24 24.83
C GLY A 13 6.94 18.08 23.75
N SER A 14 7.61 17.48 22.78
CA SER A 14 8.17 18.21 21.63
C SER A 14 7.10 18.79 20.72
N PHE A 15 6.06 18.01 20.43
CA PHE A 15 4.94 18.49 19.63
C PHE A 15 4.25 19.70 20.28
N LEU A 16 3.99 19.63 21.59
CA LEU A 16 3.34 20.72 22.33
C LEU A 16 4.22 21.97 22.49
N ARG A 17 5.55 21.84 22.43
CA ARG A 17 6.45 23.00 22.37
C ARG A 17 6.40 23.72 21.04
N ASP A 18 6.27 22.96 19.94
CA ASP A 18 6.12 23.54 18.60
C ASP A 18 4.71 24.14 18.41
N PHE A 19 3.71 23.62 19.13
CA PHE A 19 2.31 24.04 19.08
C PHE A 19 1.75 24.40 20.46
N PRO A 20 2.22 25.51 21.09
CA PRO A 20 1.88 25.84 22.46
C PRO A 20 0.42 26.30 22.63
N SER A 21 -0.18 26.89 21.61
CA SER A 21 -1.55 27.40 21.60
C SER A 21 -2.36 26.82 20.44
N ALA A 22 -3.69 26.82 20.58
CA ALA A 22 -4.58 26.50 19.48
C ALA A 22 -4.42 27.53 18.35
N LEU A 23 -4.50 27.07 17.11
CA LEU A 23 -4.43 27.91 15.92
C LEU A 23 -5.68 28.76 15.80
N GLY A 24 -5.48 30.07 15.74
CA GLY A 24 -6.52 31.06 15.54
C GLY A 24 -7.02 31.15 14.08
N PRO A 25 -8.16 31.82 13.84
CA PRO A 25 -8.62 32.13 12.49
C PRO A 25 -7.56 32.94 11.72
N GLY A 26 -7.21 32.50 10.51
CA GLY A 26 -6.23 33.19 9.65
C GLY A 26 -4.76 32.98 10.01
N GLU A 27 -4.44 32.25 11.08
CA GLU A 27 -3.07 31.84 11.36
C GLU A 27 -2.60 30.81 10.32
N PRO A 28 -1.33 30.88 9.87
CA PRO A 28 -0.80 29.95 8.88
C PRO A 28 -0.77 28.53 9.46
N LEU A 29 -1.12 27.55 8.61
CA LEU A 29 -1.05 26.16 9.01
C LEU A 29 0.41 25.75 9.25
N PRO A 30 0.71 25.05 10.36
CA PRO A 30 2.05 24.56 10.67
C PRO A 30 2.71 23.71 9.60
N TRP A 31 1.87 22.98 8.89
CA TRP A 31 2.25 22.08 7.83
C TRP A 31 1.11 22.07 6.84
N SER A 32 1.35 22.60 5.65
CA SER A 32 0.46 22.42 4.51
C SER A 32 1.06 21.34 3.62
N SER A 33 0.34 20.24 3.45
CA SER A 33 0.58 19.41 2.27
C SER A 33 0.14 20.21 1.04
N ALA A 34 0.71 19.90 -0.13
CA ALA A 34 0.23 20.41 -1.41
C ALA A 34 -1.20 19.87 -1.65
N GLY A 35 -2.20 20.50 -1.01
CA GLY A 35 -3.51 19.90 -0.81
C GLY A 35 -4.46 20.68 0.08
N SER A 36 -4.19 21.95 0.43
CA SER A 36 -5.16 22.85 1.11
C SER A 36 -6.39 23.21 0.24
N GLY A 37 -6.63 22.44 -0.83
CA GLY A 37 -7.79 22.56 -1.69
C GLY A 37 -9.06 22.03 -1.03
N ALA A 38 -10.18 22.19 -1.73
CA ALA A 38 -11.46 21.69 -1.26
C ALA A 38 -11.50 20.15 -1.31
N VAL A 39 -11.98 19.52 -0.24
CA VAL A 39 -12.11 18.06 -0.10
C VAL A 39 -13.56 17.69 0.13
N SER A 40 -14.04 16.55 -0.37
CA SER A 40 -15.35 16.04 -0.01
C SER A 40 -15.35 15.45 1.41
N GLU A 41 -16.54 15.30 2.01
CA GLU A 41 -16.70 14.63 3.31
C GLU A 41 -16.14 13.19 3.29
N ALA A 42 -16.29 12.48 2.16
CA ALA A 42 -15.72 11.14 1.98
C ALA A 42 -14.18 11.14 1.91
N GLU A 43 -13.57 12.21 1.39
CA GLU A 43 -12.11 12.38 1.33
C GLU A 43 -11.50 12.76 2.69
N ALA A 44 -12.28 13.40 3.58
CA ALA A 44 -11.77 13.99 4.82
C ALA A 44 -10.97 13.02 5.71
N PRO A 45 -11.43 11.79 6.02
CA PRO A 45 -10.67 10.88 6.89
C PRO A 45 -9.28 10.55 6.34
N GLY A 46 -9.18 10.27 5.02
CA GLY A 46 -7.91 9.94 4.38
C GLY A 46 -6.99 11.15 4.24
N ALA A 47 -7.54 12.31 3.88
CA ALA A 47 -6.77 13.54 3.76
C ALA A 47 -6.15 13.97 5.11
N LEU A 48 -6.92 13.85 6.21
CA LEU A 48 -6.44 14.16 7.55
C LEU A 48 -5.43 13.13 8.06
N ALA A 49 -5.67 11.84 7.85
CA ALA A 49 -4.73 10.80 8.22
C ALA A 49 -3.38 10.95 7.50
N GLU A 50 -3.40 11.27 6.21
CA GLU A 50 -2.19 11.49 5.42
C GLU A 50 -1.43 12.76 5.84
N LEU A 51 -2.15 13.86 6.11
CA LEU A 51 -1.55 15.07 6.69
C LEU A 51 -0.81 14.75 7.99
N ALA A 52 -1.47 13.99 8.86
CA ALA A 52 -0.96 13.64 10.18
C ALA A 52 0.24 12.68 10.11
N ARG A 53 0.21 11.70 9.21
CA ARG A 53 1.36 10.82 8.94
C ARG A 53 2.58 11.61 8.49
N ASN A 54 2.41 12.57 7.58
CA ASN A 54 3.51 13.41 7.11
C ASN A 54 4.06 14.31 8.22
N LEU A 55 3.20 14.79 9.11
CA LEU A 55 3.59 15.62 10.26
C LEU A 55 4.33 14.83 11.34
N LEU A 56 3.85 13.63 11.68
CA LEU A 56 4.35 12.80 12.78
C LEU A 56 5.49 11.86 12.35
N GLY A 57 5.66 11.62 11.04
CA GLY A 57 6.65 10.72 10.48
C GLY A 57 8.10 11.25 10.50
N GLY A 58 9.05 10.32 10.67
CA GLY A 58 10.47 10.43 10.30
C GLY A 58 11.37 11.41 11.06
N SER A 59 10.86 12.53 11.56
CA SER A 59 11.68 13.66 12.06
C SER A 59 11.44 14.01 13.54
N ARG A 60 10.34 13.54 14.14
CA ARG A 60 9.93 13.89 15.51
C ARG A 60 10.18 12.79 16.56
N GLY A 61 10.77 11.66 16.15
CA GLY A 61 11.03 10.52 17.05
C GLY A 61 9.77 9.84 17.60
N VAL A 62 8.60 10.09 17.00
CA VAL A 62 7.34 9.44 17.36
C VAL A 62 7.38 8.01 16.83
N SER A 63 7.13 7.01 17.69
CA SER A 63 7.05 5.62 17.23
C SER A 63 5.84 5.43 16.31
N PRO A 64 5.89 4.51 15.32
CA PRO A 64 4.76 4.24 14.42
C PRO A 64 3.46 3.94 15.18
N LEU A 65 3.57 3.19 16.28
CA LEU A 65 2.45 2.83 17.15
C LEU A 65 1.78 4.05 17.82
N LEU A 66 2.59 4.96 18.37
CA LEU A 66 2.08 6.19 18.96
C LEU A 66 1.50 7.11 17.88
N ALA A 67 2.16 7.23 16.73
CA ALA A 67 1.69 8.03 15.61
C ALA A 67 0.31 7.56 15.14
N ALA A 68 0.14 6.27 14.84
CA ALA A 68 -1.14 5.69 14.41
C ALA A 68 -2.27 5.96 15.41
N SER A 69 -1.98 5.82 16.70
CA SER A 69 -2.96 6.06 17.78
C SER A 69 -3.36 7.53 17.89
N LEU A 70 -2.40 8.46 17.80
CA LEU A 70 -2.67 9.91 17.80
C LEU A 70 -3.49 10.33 16.57
N ILE A 71 -3.15 9.78 15.40
CA ILE A 71 -3.88 10.05 14.16
C ILE A 71 -5.32 9.61 14.30
N HIS A 72 -5.56 8.39 14.78
CA HIS A 72 -6.90 7.88 15.02
C HIS A 72 -7.70 8.81 15.93
N ALA A 73 -7.18 9.11 17.12
CA ALA A 73 -7.88 9.93 18.10
C ALA A 73 -8.21 11.34 17.56
N ALA A 74 -7.26 11.99 16.88
CA ALA A 74 -7.46 13.33 16.34
C ALA A 74 -8.44 13.35 15.16
N VAL A 75 -8.35 12.39 14.23
CA VAL A 75 -9.29 12.27 13.11
C VAL A 75 -10.70 11.99 13.63
N ASP A 76 -10.84 11.05 14.55
CA ASP A 76 -12.11 10.68 15.17
C ASP A 76 -12.76 11.87 15.92
N GLU A 77 -11.96 12.71 16.60
CA GLU A 77 -12.46 13.97 17.17
C GLU A 77 -12.98 14.96 16.13
N VAL A 78 -12.32 15.10 14.98
CA VAL A 78 -12.78 15.98 13.89
C VAL A 78 -14.06 15.44 13.28
N LEU A 79 -14.14 14.14 13.01
CA LEU A 79 -15.32 13.51 12.40
C LEU A 79 -16.56 13.53 13.30
N ARG A 80 -16.39 13.74 14.61
CA ARG A 80 -17.49 13.99 15.56
C ARG A 80 -17.98 15.44 15.60
N THR A 81 -17.23 16.38 15.04
CA THR A 81 -17.68 17.78 14.93
C THR A 81 -18.71 17.95 13.81
N ASP A 82 -19.44 19.05 13.81
CA ASP A 82 -20.32 19.42 12.69
C ASP A 82 -19.48 19.87 11.48
N LEU A 83 -19.25 18.95 10.53
CA LEU A 83 -18.50 19.25 9.31
C LEU A 83 -19.18 20.30 8.43
N THR A 84 -20.46 20.62 8.67
CA THR A 84 -21.16 21.64 7.89
C THR A 84 -20.58 23.04 8.09
N GLU A 85 -19.89 23.28 9.22
CA GLU A 85 -19.16 24.52 9.49
C GLU A 85 -18.00 24.76 8.53
N PHE A 86 -17.49 23.72 7.89
CA PHE A 86 -16.39 23.81 6.93
C PHE A 86 -16.86 23.88 5.49
N LYS A 87 -18.17 23.93 5.21
CA LYS A 87 -18.68 23.90 3.84
C LYS A 87 -18.21 25.11 3.04
N LYS A 88 -17.65 24.84 1.87
CA LYS A 88 -17.33 25.83 0.85
C LYS A 88 -18.44 25.81 -0.20
N GLU A 89 -19.06 26.97 -0.49
CA GLU A 89 -20.15 27.06 -1.46
C GLU A 89 -19.75 26.42 -2.81
N SER A 90 -20.65 25.60 -3.34
CA SER A 90 -20.46 24.77 -4.54
C SER A 90 -20.14 25.63 -5.77
N VAL A 91 -19.06 25.33 -6.49
CA VAL A 91 -18.83 25.86 -7.83
C VAL A 91 -19.74 25.11 -8.79
N GLU A 92 -20.84 25.72 -9.22
CA GLU A 92 -21.58 25.29 -10.40
C GLU A 92 -20.62 25.33 -11.61
N ARG A 93 -20.35 24.18 -12.22
CA ARG A 93 -19.75 24.15 -13.56
C ARG A 93 -20.75 23.50 -14.50
N GLN A 94 -21.36 24.35 -15.33
CA GLN A 94 -22.20 23.96 -16.45
C GLN A 94 -21.47 22.93 -17.32
N GLY A 95 -22.05 21.74 -17.42
CA GLY A 95 -21.71 20.68 -18.35
C GLY A 95 -22.90 19.74 -18.46
N GLU A 96 -23.36 19.47 -19.68
CA GLU A 96 -24.58 18.71 -19.98
C GLU A 96 -24.57 17.32 -19.31
N GLY A 97 -25.56 17.05 -18.45
CA GLY A 97 -25.86 15.74 -17.87
C GLY A 97 -25.58 15.61 -16.37
N ASP A 98 -26.67 15.59 -15.58
CA ASP A 98 -26.78 15.48 -14.11
C ASP A 98 -25.83 16.35 -13.27
N GLU A 99 -26.37 17.46 -12.76
CA GLU A 99 -25.74 18.32 -11.76
C GLU A 99 -25.64 17.60 -10.41
N GLU A 100 -24.63 16.74 -10.25
CA GLU A 100 -24.31 16.17 -8.95
C GLU A 100 -23.68 17.26 -8.06
N ARG A 101 -24.51 17.87 -7.21
CA ARG A 101 -24.09 18.94 -6.30
C ARG A 101 -23.24 18.37 -5.17
N LEU A 102 -21.95 18.19 -5.44
CA LEU A 102 -20.97 17.80 -4.45
C LEU A 102 -20.72 18.95 -3.47
N THR A 103 -21.05 18.71 -2.20
CA THR A 103 -20.69 19.63 -1.12
C THR A 103 -19.23 19.38 -0.75
N LEU A 104 -18.41 20.44 -0.83
CA LEU A 104 -17.00 20.37 -0.49
C LEU A 104 -16.73 21.10 0.82
N LEU A 105 -15.76 20.61 1.56
CA LEU A 105 -15.21 21.22 2.75
C LEU A 105 -14.02 22.09 2.36
N ASP A 106 -13.89 23.23 3.03
CA ASP A 106 -12.69 24.05 2.97
C ASP A 106 -11.54 23.32 3.68
N GLY A 107 -10.58 22.85 2.89
CA GLY A 107 -9.46 22.07 3.38
C GLY A 107 -8.63 22.83 4.42
N GLU A 108 -8.51 24.16 4.32
CA GLU A 108 -7.71 24.93 5.29
C GLU A 108 -8.40 24.98 6.66
N LEU A 109 -9.72 25.22 6.69
CA LEU A 109 -10.48 25.21 7.94
C LEU A 109 -10.50 23.81 8.57
N LEU A 110 -10.68 22.76 7.76
CA LEU A 110 -10.67 21.38 8.22
C LEU A 110 -9.31 20.99 8.80
N GLN A 111 -8.22 21.33 8.12
CA GLN A 111 -6.86 21.07 8.62
C GLN A 111 -6.58 21.83 9.92
N ARG A 112 -7.03 23.10 10.04
CA ARG A 112 -6.89 23.87 11.27
C ARG A 112 -7.62 23.23 12.44
N CYS A 113 -8.86 22.79 12.22
CA CYS A 113 -9.63 22.03 13.21
C CYS A 113 -8.84 20.79 13.65
N PHE A 114 -8.34 20.02 12.67
CA PHE A 114 -7.53 18.84 12.93
C PHE A 114 -6.27 19.11 13.77
N PHE A 115 -5.50 20.16 13.45
CA PHE A 115 -4.31 20.51 14.26
C PHE A 115 -4.68 20.84 15.70
N ASN A 116 -5.78 21.55 15.91
CA ASN A 116 -6.27 21.86 17.25
C ASN A 116 -6.67 20.58 18.00
N LYS A 117 -7.39 19.67 17.34
CA LYS A 117 -7.73 18.35 17.91
C LYS A 117 -6.51 17.51 18.24
N LEU A 118 -5.54 17.42 17.32
CA LEU A 118 -4.29 16.70 17.55
C LEU A 118 -3.49 17.27 18.73
N ARG A 119 -3.45 18.60 18.86
CA ARG A 119 -2.84 19.27 20.02
C ARG A 119 -3.54 18.90 21.31
N ASP A 120 -4.87 18.94 21.34
CA ASP A 120 -5.67 18.61 22.53
C ASP A 120 -5.45 17.14 22.95
N VAL A 121 -5.45 16.21 21.98
CA VAL A 121 -5.11 14.80 22.21
C VAL A 121 -3.70 14.65 22.79
N CYS A 122 -2.70 15.30 22.19
CA CYS A 122 -1.32 15.28 22.70
C CYS A 122 -1.22 15.81 24.14
N PHE A 123 -1.97 16.86 24.47
CA PHE A 123 -2.01 17.45 25.81
C PHE A 123 -2.61 16.51 26.84
N GLU A 124 -3.72 15.84 26.52
CA GLU A 124 -4.32 14.85 27.42
C GLU A 124 -3.43 13.61 27.58
N TRP A 125 -2.82 13.12 26.51
CA TRP A 125 -1.98 11.92 26.54
C TRP A 125 -0.63 12.15 27.22
N GLN A 126 -0.16 13.41 27.29
CA GLN A 126 0.99 13.77 28.12
C GLN A 126 0.71 13.57 29.61
N LYS A 127 -0.54 13.77 30.05
CA LYS A 127 -0.95 13.51 31.45
C LYS A 127 -1.15 12.03 31.69
N GLN A 128 -1.79 11.34 30.74
CA GLN A 128 -2.09 9.92 30.83
C GLN A 128 -2.13 9.27 29.45
N LEU A 129 -1.10 8.50 29.12
CA LEU A 129 -1.02 7.77 27.86
C LEU A 129 -2.00 6.57 27.89
N PRO A 130 -2.87 6.40 26.87
CA PRO A 130 -3.68 5.20 26.73
C PRO A 130 -2.81 3.96 26.47
N PRO A 131 -3.31 2.75 26.75
CA PRO A 131 -2.57 1.53 26.46
C PRO A 131 -2.34 1.38 24.95
N LEU A 132 -1.06 1.37 24.55
CA LEU A 132 -0.64 1.09 23.18
C LEU A 132 -0.42 -0.42 23.04
N ARG A 133 -1.02 -1.04 22.01
CA ARG A 133 -0.91 -2.48 21.76
C ARG A 133 -0.08 -2.72 20.51
N SER A 134 1.11 -3.29 20.65
CA SER A 134 1.90 -3.73 19.51
C SER A 134 1.28 -4.98 18.86
N LEU A 135 1.60 -5.19 17.59
CA LEU A 135 1.34 -6.44 16.90
C LEU A 135 2.00 -7.60 17.65
N LYS A 136 1.30 -8.71 17.86
CA LYS A 136 1.87 -9.92 18.48
C LYS A 136 2.55 -10.81 17.45
N ARG A 137 2.01 -10.85 16.23
CA ARG A 137 2.56 -11.54 15.07
C ARG A 137 3.90 -10.92 14.68
N PHE A 138 4.87 -11.79 14.35
CA PHE A 138 6.11 -11.36 13.73
C PHE A 138 5.86 -10.86 12.31
N LEU A 139 6.35 -9.67 12.00
CA LEU A 139 6.42 -9.15 10.63
C LEU A 139 7.73 -8.37 10.47
N LEU A 140 8.50 -8.69 9.43
CA LEU A 140 9.62 -7.87 8.99
C LEU A 140 9.36 -7.42 7.56
N VAL A 141 9.43 -6.10 7.33
CA VAL A 141 9.12 -5.51 6.03
C VAL A 141 10.40 -4.96 5.39
N SER A 142 10.64 -5.32 4.13
CA SER A 142 11.64 -4.71 3.26
C SER A 142 10.93 -4.10 2.05
N ILE A 143 11.16 -2.82 1.79
CA ILE A 143 10.57 -2.10 0.65
C ILE A 143 11.66 -1.38 -0.13
N HIS A 144 11.59 -1.44 -1.45
CA HIS A 144 12.41 -0.59 -2.30
C HIS A 144 11.60 -0.15 -3.51
N ALA A 145 11.61 1.16 -3.77
CA ALA A 145 10.85 1.79 -4.83
C ALA A 145 11.75 2.77 -5.58
N ILE A 146 11.89 2.62 -6.90
CA ILE A 146 12.73 3.47 -7.72
C ILE A 146 12.01 3.89 -8.99
N ARG A 147 12.34 5.11 -9.44
CA ARG A 147 11.89 5.61 -10.75
C ARG A 147 12.52 4.84 -11.92
N ASN A 148 13.72 4.30 -11.70
CA ASN A 148 14.57 3.70 -12.72
C ASN A 148 14.74 4.63 -13.95
N THR A 149 14.36 4.19 -15.15
CA THR A 149 14.57 4.92 -16.42
C THR A 149 13.42 5.85 -16.80
N ARG A 150 12.27 5.80 -16.11
CA ARG A 150 11.11 6.66 -16.39
C ARG A 150 11.37 8.12 -15.97
N ARG A 151 10.56 9.05 -16.50
CA ARG A 151 10.67 10.49 -16.20
C ARG A 151 10.09 10.85 -14.83
N LYS A 152 9.02 10.18 -14.42
CA LYS A 152 8.32 10.36 -13.15
C LYS A 152 8.27 9.04 -12.39
N MET A 153 8.18 9.12 -11.06
CA MET A 153 7.86 7.99 -10.18
C MET A 153 6.36 8.02 -9.94
N GLU A 154 5.64 7.19 -10.68
CA GLU A 154 4.18 7.11 -10.65
C GLU A 154 3.70 6.03 -9.67
N ASP A 155 4.53 5.04 -9.32
CA ASP A 155 4.21 4.06 -8.28
C ASP A 155 4.07 4.68 -6.88
N ARG A 156 3.14 4.14 -6.10
CA ARG A 156 3.00 4.36 -4.65
C ARG A 156 2.86 3.04 -3.92
N HIS A 157 3.13 3.06 -2.63
CA HIS A 157 2.92 1.91 -1.76
C HIS A 157 2.45 2.35 -0.37
N VAL A 158 1.82 1.43 0.36
CA VAL A 158 1.38 1.62 1.73
C VAL A 158 1.85 0.44 2.56
N ILE A 159 2.42 0.74 3.72
CA ILE A 159 2.81 -0.23 4.75
C ILE A 159 2.15 0.24 6.05
N LEU A 160 1.31 -0.61 6.62
CA LEU A 160 0.56 -0.28 7.82
C LEU A 160 0.51 -1.50 8.76
N THR A 161 1.54 -1.63 9.59
CA THR A 161 1.63 -2.65 10.64
C THR A 161 0.79 -2.30 11.88
N GLU A 162 0.47 -1.02 12.06
CA GLU A 162 -0.34 -0.47 13.15
C GLU A 162 -1.81 -0.27 12.72
N PHE A 163 -2.34 -1.18 11.90
CA PHE A 163 -3.67 -1.06 11.30
C PHE A 163 -4.75 -0.89 12.37
N ASN A 164 -4.72 -1.72 13.42
CA ASN A 164 -5.68 -1.64 14.52
C ASN A 164 -5.67 -0.27 15.19
N GLN A 165 -4.49 0.31 15.43
CA GLN A 165 -4.37 1.60 16.12
C GLN A 165 -4.86 2.74 15.26
N LEU A 166 -4.58 2.71 13.94
CA LEU A 166 -5.03 3.76 13.03
C LEU A 166 -6.57 3.83 12.92
N PHE A 167 -7.25 2.70 13.11
CA PHE A 167 -8.70 2.59 12.96
C PHE A 167 -9.45 2.30 14.27
N GLY A 168 -8.77 2.34 15.42
CA GLY A 168 -9.42 2.15 16.73
C GLY A 168 -9.99 0.75 16.96
N LEU A 169 -9.47 -0.27 16.28
CA LEU A 169 -9.95 -1.66 16.41
C LEU A 169 -9.42 -2.26 17.72
N ALA A 170 -10.30 -2.40 18.71
CA ALA A 170 -9.95 -2.76 20.09
C ALA A 170 -9.99 -4.27 20.39
N ASP A 171 -10.36 -5.11 19.43
CA ASP A 171 -10.29 -6.56 19.57
C ASP A 171 -8.84 -7.07 19.64
N ASP A 172 -8.67 -8.36 19.94
CA ASP A 172 -7.36 -8.98 20.10
C ASP A 172 -6.82 -9.62 18.81
N ILE A 173 -7.37 -9.21 17.66
CA ILE A 173 -7.01 -9.74 16.35
C ILE A 173 -6.00 -8.79 15.70
N ASP A 174 -4.78 -9.27 15.52
CA ASP A 174 -3.73 -8.57 14.80
C ASP A 174 -4.14 -8.31 13.35
N ARG A 175 -4.01 -7.06 12.88
CA ARG A 175 -4.19 -6.71 11.47
C ARG A 175 -3.02 -5.89 10.95
N ALA A 176 -2.63 -6.16 9.71
CA ALA A 176 -1.62 -5.40 8.98
C ALA A 176 -2.02 -5.28 7.50
N TYR A 177 -1.77 -4.11 6.91
CA TYR A 177 -2.14 -3.81 5.53
C TYR A 177 -0.93 -3.39 4.71
N PHE A 178 -0.87 -3.91 3.48
CA PHE A 178 0.19 -3.65 2.52
C PHE A 178 -0.44 -3.41 1.15
N ALA A 179 0.07 -2.44 0.39
CA ALA A 179 -0.39 -2.23 -0.98
C ALA A 179 0.68 -1.60 -1.88
N ILE A 180 0.56 -1.84 -3.18
CA ILE A 180 1.27 -1.16 -4.25
C ILE A 180 0.25 -0.66 -5.27
N PHE A 181 0.50 0.53 -5.79
CA PHE A 181 -0.29 1.19 -6.82
C PHE A 181 0.67 1.62 -7.92
N ASP A 182 0.55 1.03 -9.10
CA ASP A 182 1.32 1.44 -10.28
C ASP A 182 0.51 2.47 -11.05
N GLY A 183 1.04 3.69 -11.17
CA GLY A 183 0.32 4.82 -11.74
C GLY A 183 0.64 5.00 -13.22
N HIS A 184 -0.39 5.31 -14.02
CA HIS A 184 -0.21 5.63 -15.43
C HIS A 184 -0.96 6.90 -15.83
N GLY A 185 -0.41 7.62 -16.81
CA GLY A 185 -1.00 8.88 -17.26
C GLY A 185 -0.92 10.02 -16.24
N GLY A 186 -0.09 9.87 -15.21
CA GLY A 186 0.08 10.81 -14.10
C GLY A 186 0.12 10.11 -12.74
N VAL A 187 0.42 10.88 -11.69
CA VAL A 187 0.60 10.36 -10.31
C VAL A 187 -0.67 10.40 -9.47
N ASP A 188 -1.72 11.10 -9.94
CA ASP A 188 -2.83 11.49 -9.06
C ASP A 188 -3.66 10.30 -8.59
N ALA A 189 -3.97 9.34 -9.46
CA ALA A 189 -4.70 8.13 -9.10
C ALA A 189 -3.94 7.25 -8.08
N ALA A 190 -2.62 7.07 -8.28
CA ALA A 190 -1.77 6.32 -7.37
C ALA A 190 -1.62 7.02 -6.00
N ASN A 191 -1.41 8.34 -6.01
CA ASN A 191 -1.41 9.17 -4.79
C ASN A 191 -2.74 9.06 -4.04
N TYR A 192 -3.85 9.15 -4.77
CA TYR A 192 -5.20 9.08 -4.20
C TYR A 192 -5.46 7.72 -3.57
N SER A 193 -5.13 6.64 -4.27
CA SER A 193 -5.30 5.27 -3.78
C SER A 193 -4.44 5.00 -2.55
N ALA A 194 -3.18 5.47 -2.54
CA ALA A 194 -2.31 5.38 -1.36
C ALA A 194 -2.84 6.18 -0.16
N THR A 195 -3.57 7.27 -0.41
CA THR A 195 -4.16 8.12 0.63
C THR A 195 -5.47 7.54 1.19
N HIS A 196 -6.33 6.97 0.34
CA HIS A 196 -7.73 6.69 0.70
C HIS A 196 -8.08 5.21 0.78
N LEU A 197 -7.42 4.30 0.05
CA LEU A 197 -7.88 2.91 -0.03
C LEU A 197 -7.87 2.21 1.33
N HIS A 198 -6.73 2.20 2.02
CA HIS A 198 -6.60 1.59 3.36
C HIS A 198 -7.52 2.23 4.40
N VAL A 199 -7.85 3.52 4.25
CA VAL A 199 -8.82 4.21 5.12
C VAL A 199 -10.24 3.74 4.85
N ASN A 200 -10.62 3.58 3.58
CA ASN A 200 -11.89 2.99 3.21
C ASN A 200 -12.03 1.55 3.74
N VAL A 201 -10.94 0.76 3.71
CA VAL A 201 -10.91 -0.60 4.28
C VAL A 201 -11.11 -0.56 5.80
N GLY A 202 -10.32 0.25 6.50
CA GLY A 202 -10.34 0.32 7.97
C GLY A 202 -11.65 0.86 8.55
N LEU A 203 -12.35 1.72 7.81
CA LEU A 203 -13.64 2.30 8.21
C LEU A 203 -14.85 1.53 7.67
N HIS A 204 -14.64 0.46 6.89
CA HIS A 204 -15.74 -0.34 6.34
C HIS A 204 -16.46 -1.11 7.46
N GLU A 205 -17.80 -1.13 7.45
CA GLU A 205 -18.59 -1.78 8.50
C GLU A 205 -18.31 -3.30 8.64
N GLU A 206 -17.97 -3.94 7.53
CA GLU A 206 -17.62 -5.36 7.47
C GLU A 206 -16.16 -5.67 7.86
N ILE A 207 -15.29 -4.69 8.19
CA ILE A 207 -13.87 -4.96 8.47
C ILE A 207 -13.63 -5.99 9.59
N VAL A 208 -14.56 -6.10 10.55
CA VAL A 208 -14.50 -7.08 11.64
C VAL A 208 -15.16 -8.41 11.26
N LYS A 209 -16.26 -8.38 10.50
CA LYS A 209 -17.09 -9.57 10.22
C LYS A 209 -16.67 -10.28 8.94
N ASN A 210 -16.41 -9.51 7.89
CA ASN A 210 -16.03 -9.98 6.56
C ASN A 210 -14.94 -9.06 5.97
N PRO A 211 -13.68 -9.21 6.42
CA PRO A 211 -12.57 -8.40 5.94
C PRO A 211 -12.33 -8.51 4.43
N ALA A 212 -12.64 -9.66 3.82
CA ALA A 212 -12.51 -9.87 2.37
C ALA A 212 -13.47 -8.95 1.60
N GLU A 213 -14.74 -8.87 2.03
CA GLU A 213 -15.72 -7.98 1.44
C GLU A 213 -15.36 -6.51 1.67
N ALA A 214 -14.96 -6.17 2.90
CA ALA A 214 -14.49 -4.83 3.23
C ALA A 214 -13.34 -4.38 2.31
N LEU A 215 -12.38 -5.28 2.07
CA LEU A 215 -11.24 -5.01 1.20
C LEU A 215 -11.68 -4.78 -0.26
N LYS A 216 -12.48 -5.70 -0.81
CA LYS A 216 -12.95 -5.63 -2.20
C LYS A 216 -13.86 -4.42 -2.46
N CYS A 217 -14.85 -4.18 -1.60
CA CYS A 217 -15.74 -3.01 -1.73
C CYS A 217 -14.98 -1.68 -1.60
N SER A 218 -13.90 -1.64 -0.83
CA SER A 218 -13.11 -0.43 -0.68
C SER A 218 -12.36 -0.02 -1.96
N PHE A 219 -12.01 -0.95 -2.85
CA PHE A 219 -11.48 -0.58 -4.17
C PHE A 219 -12.52 0.16 -5.01
N ARG A 220 -13.73 -0.38 -5.11
CA ARG A 220 -14.84 0.27 -5.83
C ARG A 220 -15.14 1.64 -5.27
N LYS A 221 -15.28 1.75 -3.94
CA LYS A 221 -15.51 3.03 -3.26
C LYS A 221 -14.40 4.03 -3.55
N THR A 222 -13.13 3.58 -3.55
CA THR A 222 -11.99 4.45 -3.85
C THR A 222 -11.98 4.89 -5.31
N ASP A 223 -12.36 4.02 -6.26
CA ASP A 223 -12.55 4.40 -7.67
C ASP A 223 -13.65 5.45 -7.83
N GLU A 224 -14.83 5.22 -7.27
CA GLU A 224 -15.96 6.16 -7.31
C GLU A 224 -15.56 7.54 -6.74
N MET A 225 -14.92 7.56 -5.57
CA MET A 225 -14.43 8.79 -4.96
C MET A 225 -13.40 9.51 -5.85
N PHE A 226 -12.48 8.76 -6.47
CA PHE A 226 -11.48 9.34 -7.37
C PHE A 226 -12.08 9.83 -8.70
N LEU A 227 -13.07 9.15 -9.26
CA LEU A 227 -13.77 9.58 -10.49
C LEU A 227 -14.46 10.94 -10.28
N LEU A 228 -15.08 11.15 -9.12
CA LEU A 228 -15.68 12.43 -8.74
C LEU A 228 -14.62 13.54 -8.64
N LYS A 229 -13.49 13.26 -7.96
CA LYS A 229 -12.35 14.19 -7.91
C LYS A 229 -11.78 14.47 -9.30
N ALA A 230 -11.61 13.44 -10.12
CA ALA A 230 -11.03 13.54 -11.45
C ALA A 230 -11.91 14.36 -12.39
N LYS A 231 -13.23 14.22 -12.33
CA LYS A 231 -14.18 15.09 -13.06
C LYS A 231 -14.05 16.55 -12.62
N ARG A 232 -14.01 16.79 -11.30
CA ARG A 232 -13.89 18.13 -10.70
C ARG A 232 -12.57 18.83 -11.08
N GLU A 233 -11.47 18.09 -11.04
CA GLU A 233 -10.10 18.62 -11.20
C GLU A 233 -9.51 18.35 -12.59
N ARG A 234 -10.29 17.74 -13.50
CA ARG A 234 -9.89 17.34 -14.86
C ARG A 234 -8.67 16.41 -14.89
N LEU A 235 -8.58 15.51 -13.94
CA LEU A 235 -7.55 14.48 -13.87
C LEU A 235 -7.86 13.34 -14.84
N ARG A 236 -6.82 12.69 -15.35
CA ARG A 236 -6.93 11.61 -16.33
C ARG A 236 -6.06 10.39 -16.02
N SER A 237 -5.29 10.44 -14.94
CA SER A 237 -4.45 9.32 -14.52
C SER A 237 -5.32 8.14 -14.09
N GLY A 238 -4.73 6.96 -14.20
CA GLY A 238 -5.25 5.73 -13.62
C GLY A 238 -4.16 5.07 -12.79
N THR A 239 -4.55 4.05 -12.04
CA THR A 239 -3.59 3.23 -11.32
C THR A 239 -4.10 1.81 -11.18
N THR A 240 -3.18 0.86 -11.27
CA THR A 240 -3.40 -0.48 -10.75
C THR A 240 -3.46 -0.44 -9.22
N GLY A 241 -3.85 -1.54 -8.61
CA GLY A 241 -3.67 -1.70 -7.18
C GLY A 241 -3.66 -3.17 -6.80
N VAL A 242 -2.68 -3.55 -6.00
CA VAL A 242 -2.65 -4.84 -5.31
C VAL A 242 -2.52 -4.59 -3.82
N SER A 243 -3.33 -5.27 -3.03
CA SER A 243 -3.35 -5.12 -1.58
C SER A 243 -3.39 -6.46 -0.86
N ALA A 244 -2.77 -6.50 0.30
CA ALA A 244 -2.78 -7.63 1.22
C ALA A 244 -3.15 -7.12 2.62
N LEU A 245 -4.22 -7.68 3.18
CA LEU A 245 -4.70 -7.45 4.54
C LEU A 245 -4.57 -8.76 5.33
N ILE A 246 -3.67 -8.78 6.30
CA ILE A 246 -3.57 -9.86 7.27
C ILE A 246 -4.59 -9.58 8.38
N VAL A 247 -5.40 -10.58 8.74
CA VAL A 247 -6.34 -10.54 9.88
C VAL A 247 -6.21 -11.84 10.68
N GLY A 248 -5.57 -11.77 11.84
CA GLY A 248 -5.31 -12.95 12.66
C GLY A 248 -4.46 -13.97 11.91
N ASN A 249 -5.06 -15.10 11.54
CA ASN A 249 -4.45 -16.18 10.75
C ASN A 249 -4.94 -16.24 9.30
N LYS A 250 -5.55 -15.17 8.78
CA LYS A 250 -6.00 -15.10 7.39
C LYS A 250 -5.26 -14.01 6.63
N LEU A 251 -4.98 -14.28 5.37
CA LEU A 251 -4.52 -13.32 4.39
C LEU A 251 -5.66 -13.05 3.41
N HIS A 252 -6.12 -11.81 3.36
CA HIS A 252 -7.06 -11.34 2.35
C HIS A 252 -6.30 -10.53 1.32
N ILE A 253 -6.45 -10.87 0.04
CA ILE A 253 -5.89 -10.07 -1.04
C ILE A 253 -7.02 -9.48 -1.89
N ALA A 254 -6.76 -8.31 -2.47
CA ALA A 254 -7.60 -7.75 -3.51
C ALA A 254 -6.75 -6.97 -4.50
N TRP A 255 -7.08 -7.08 -5.78
CA TRP A 255 -6.32 -6.46 -6.85
C TRP A 255 -7.19 -6.01 -8.03
N LEU A 256 -6.70 -5.00 -8.73
CA LEU A 256 -7.14 -4.59 -10.06
C LEU A 256 -5.92 -4.12 -10.87
N GLY A 257 -5.88 -4.46 -12.15
CA GLY A 257 -4.69 -4.28 -12.98
C GLY A 257 -3.70 -5.44 -12.84
N ASP A 258 -2.43 -5.16 -13.08
CA ASP A 258 -1.37 -6.15 -13.30
C ASP A 258 -0.16 -6.04 -12.37
N SER A 259 -0.21 -5.16 -11.36
CA SER A 259 0.59 -5.35 -10.15
C SER A 259 0.16 -6.64 -9.44
N GLN A 260 1.12 -7.37 -8.88
CA GLN A 260 0.87 -8.73 -8.41
C GLN A 260 1.30 -8.94 -6.97
N VAL A 261 0.70 -9.98 -6.36
CA VAL A 261 1.10 -10.51 -5.06
C VAL A 261 1.41 -12.00 -5.19
N MET A 262 2.51 -12.41 -4.56
CA MET A 262 2.98 -13.78 -4.51
C MET A 262 3.25 -14.17 -3.05
N LEU A 263 2.94 -15.41 -2.70
CA LEU A 263 3.33 -16.01 -1.43
C LEU A 263 4.50 -16.96 -1.66
N VAL A 264 5.49 -16.94 -0.78
CA VAL A 264 6.49 -18.01 -0.69
C VAL A 264 6.23 -18.81 0.57
N GLN A 265 6.14 -20.13 0.40
CA GLN A 265 5.85 -21.07 1.46
C GLN A 265 6.84 -22.22 1.39
N GLN A 266 7.65 -22.37 2.43
CA GLN A 266 8.69 -23.39 2.53
C GLN A 266 9.58 -23.43 1.28
N GLY A 267 10.07 -22.27 0.84
CA GLY A 267 10.90 -22.14 -0.35
C GLY A 267 10.19 -22.38 -1.69
N ASN A 268 8.86 -22.45 -1.73
CA ASN A 268 8.10 -22.60 -2.97
C ASN A 268 7.26 -21.36 -3.26
N ALA A 269 7.30 -20.87 -4.50
CA ALA A 269 6.43 -19.79 -4.97
C ALA A 269 4.99 -20.30 -5.18
N VAL A 270 4.03 -19.63 -4.55
CA VAL A 270 2.59 -19.91 -4.60
C VAL A 270 1.88 -18.76 -5.31
N THR A 271 1.22 -19.07 -6.43
CA THR A 271 0.38 -18.12 -7.17
C THR A 271 -0.91 -17.87 -6.40
N LEU A 272 -1.17 -16.61 -6.04
CA LEU A 272 -2.38 -16.22 -5.31
C LEU A 272 -3.45 -15.56 -6.19
N MET A 273 -3.06 -15.06 -7.36
CA MET A 273 -3.91 -14.22 -8.20
C MET A 273 -3.49 -14.29 -9.67
N GLU A 274 -4.39 -13.87 -10.56
CA GLU A 274 -4.11 -13.70 -11.99
C GLU A 274 -4.27 -12.22 -12.39
N PRO A 275 -3.28 -11.60 -13.03
CA PRO A 275 -3.32 -10.17 -13.36
C PRO A 275 -4.43 -9.87 -14.39
N HIS A 276 -4.99 -8.67 -14.30
CA HIS A 276 -6.06 -8.21 -15.19
C HIS A 276 -5.52 -7.69 -16.52
N LYS A 277 -5.01 -8.60 -17.35
CA LYS A 277 -4.51 -8.29 -18.69
C LYS A 277 -5.66 -8.32 -19.73
N PRO A 278 -5.69 -7.43 -20.74
CA PRO A 278 -6.79 -7.34 -21.71
C PRO A 278 -7.07 -8.64 -22.50
N GLU A 279 -6.07 -9.51 -22.66
CA GLU A 279 -6.18 -10.80 -23.34
C GLU A 279 -6.73 -11.94 -22.49
N ARG A 280 -6.90 -11.74 -21.18
CA ARG A 280 -7.56 -12.73 -20.31
C ARG A 280 -8.99 -12.93 -20.81
N GLU A 281 -9.41 -14.19 -20.95
CA GLU A 281 -10.61 -14.55 -21.72
C GLU A 281 -11.88 -13.86 -21.19
N ASP A 282 -12.06 -13.84 -19.87
CA ASP A 282 -13.16 -13.18 -19.18
C ASP A 282 -13.12 -11.64 -19.33
N GLU A 283 -11.94 -11.03 -19.23
CA GLU A 283 -11.76 -9.59 -19.39
C GLU A 283 -12.02 -9.14 -20.84
N ARG A 284 -11.48 -9.88 -21.83
CA ARG A 284 -11.75 -9.63 -23.24
C ARG A 284 -13.26 -9.71 -23.53
N ALA A 285 -13.91 -10.78 -23.07
CA ALA A 285 -15.34 -10.97 -23.26
C ALA A 285 -16.16 -9.84 -22.62
N ARG A 286 -15.78 -9.40 -21.41
CA ARG A 286 -16.42 -8.26 -20.72
C ARG A 286 -16.26 -6.96 -21.51
N ILE A 287 -15.05 -6.66 -21.99
CA ILE A 287 -14.76 -5.45 -22.76
C ILE A 287 -15.53 -5.42 -24.08
N GLU A 288 -15.55 -6.53 -24.81
CA GLU A 288 -16.25 -6.65 -26.10
C GLU A 288 -17.77 -6.58 -25.92
N ALA A 289 -18.32 -7.16 -24.85
CA ALA A 289 -19.73 -7.05 -24.51
C ALA A 289 -20.18 -5.60 -24.21
N LEU A 290 -19.26 -4.76 -23.73
CA LEU A 290 -19.49 -3.32 -23.52
C LEU A 290 -19.32 -2.49 -24.82
N GLY A 291 -19.00 -3.13 -25.95
CA GLY A 291 -18.75 -2.47 -27.23
C GLY A 291 -17.32 -1.95 -27.41
N GLY A 292 -16.40 -2.30 -26.51
CA GLY A 292 -14.97 -2.01 -26.64
C GLY A 292 -14.26 -3.03 -27.53
N CYS A 293 -12.96 -2.87 -27.71
CA CYS A 293 -12.13 -3.84 -28.42
C CYS A 293 -10.79 -4.10 -27.71
N VAL A 294 -10.24 -5.29 -27.93
CA VAL A 294 -8.91 -5.67 -27.46
C VAL A 294 -7.99 -5.87 -28.66
N THR A 295 -7.00 -4.99 -28.80
CA THR A 295 -6.12 -4.91 -29.96
C THR A 295 -4.66 -5.10 -29.56
N TYR A 296 -3.89 -5.84 -30.36
CA TYR A 296 -2.46 -6.03 -30.13
C TYR A 296 -1.64 -4.90 -30.77
N MET A 297 -0.91 -4.14 -29.95
CA MET A 297 0.01 -3.06 -30.35
C MET A 297 1.24 -3.09 -29.42
N ASP A 298 2.21 -3.93 -29.77
CA ASP A 298 3.35 -4.39 -28.95
C ASP A 298 2.95 -5.21 -27.70
N CYS A 299 1.85 -4.85 -27.06
CA CYS A 299 1.12 -5.64 -26.09
C CYS A 299 -0.40 -5.52 -26.36
N TRP A 300 -1.20 -6.36 -25.71
CA TRP A 300 -2.66 -6.26 -25.79
C TRP A 300 -3.16 -5.01 -25.07
N ARG A 301 -4.05 -4.27 -25.74
CA ARG A 301 -4.59 -3.01 -25.23
C ARG A 301 -6.09 -2.90 -25.39
N VAL A 302 -6.75 -2.36 -24.38
CA VAL A 302 -8.17 -1.96 -24.42
C VAL A 302 -8.30 -0.71 -25.26
N ASN A 303 -9.13 -0.78 -26.31
CA ASN A 303 -9.36 0.30 -27.28
C ASN A 303 -8.06 0.90 -27.84
N GLY A 304 -7.03 0.07 -28.04
CA GLY A 304 -5.71 0.50 -28.50
C GLY A 304 -4.93 1.42 -27.54
N THR A 305 -5.40 1.61 -26.30
CA THR A 305 -4.85 2.60 -25.36
C THR A 305 -4.14 1.95 -24.16
N LEU A 306 -4.89 1.29 -23.28
CA LEU A 306 -4.39 0.81 -21.98
C LEU A 306 -4.05 -0.67 -21.99
N ALA A 307 -2.90 -1.05 -21.41
CA ALA A 307 -2.43 -2.44 -21.32
C ALA A 307 -2.98 -3.20 -20.10
N VAL A 308 -3.92 -2.59 -19.37
CA VAL A 308 -4.66 -3.17 -18.25
C VAL A 308 -6.15 -3.14 -18.55
N SER A 309 -6.92 -4.08 -18.00
CA SER A 309 -8.37 -4.15 -18.16
C SER A 309 -9.17 -3.62 -16.96
N ARG A 310 -8.51 -3.45 -15.81
CA ARG A 310 -9.08 -2.89 -14.59
C ARG A 310 -8.12 -1.89 -13.93
N ALA A 311 -8.63 -0.79 -13.42
CA ALA A 311 -7.86 0.30 -12.80
C ALA A 311 -8.77 1.22 -11.97
N ILE A 312 -8.21 1.85 -10.94
CA ILE A 312 -8.78 3.04 -10.31
C ILE A 312 -8.48 4.24 -11.21
N GLY A 313 -9.47 5.08 -11.49
CA GLY A 313 -9.33 6.24 -12.39
C GLY A 313 -9.67 5.93 -13.83
N ASP A 314 -8.84 6.39 -14.78
CA ASP A 314 -9.09 6.20 -16.21
C ASP A 314 -10.48 6.64 -16.69
N VAL A 315 -10.93 7.82 -16.23
CA VAL A 315 -12.28 8.37 -16.47
C VAL A 315 -12.73 8.23 -17.93
N CYS A 316 -11.83 8.50 -18.88
CA CYS A 316 -12.14 8.46 -20.32
C CYS A 316 -12.26 7.04 -20.91
N GLN A 317 -11.88 6.01 -20.16
CA GLN A 317 -11.91 4.61 -20.58
C GLN A 317 -12.95 3.79 -19.81
N LYS A 318 -13.67 4.40 -18.86
CA LYS A 318 -14.86 3.81 -18.24
C LYS A 318 -15.98 3.72 -19.31
N PRO A 319 -16.76 2.62 -19.40
CA PRO A 319 -16.79 1.47 -18.50
C PRO A 319 -15.87 0.30 -18.91
N TYR A 320 -15.08 0.42 -19.99
CA TYR A 320 -14.24 -0.68 -20.47
C TYR A 320 -13.17 -1.09 -19.45
N ILE A 321 -12.58 -0.10 -18.77
CA ILE A 321 -11.67 -0.32 -17.64
C ILE A 321 -12.45 -0.42 -16.35
N SER A 322 -12.57 -1.62 -15.78
CA SER A 322 -13.39 -1.80 -14.57
C SER A 322 -12.71 -1.23 -13.33
N GLY A 323 -13.50 -0.64 -12.42
CA GLY A 323 -13.09 -0.28 -11.05
C GLY A 323 -13.31 -1.40 -10.03
N ASP A 324 -13.81 -2.56 -10.48
CA ASP A 324 -14.09 -3.71 -9.62
C ASP A 324 -12.84 -4.56 -9.40
N ALA A 325 -12.39 -4.66 -8.15
CA ALA A 325 -11.31 -5.55 -7.78
C ALA A 325 -11.77 -7.02 -7.73
N ASP A 326 -10.87 -7.92 -8.10
CA ASP A 326 -10.94 -9.32 -7.67
C ASP A 326 -10.36 -9.44 -6.25
N GLY A 327 -10.70 -10.52 -5.55
CA GLY A 327 -10.21 -10.74 -4.20
C GLY A 327 -10.34 -12.20 -3.78
N ASP A 328 -9.42 -12.63 -2.93
CA ASP A 328 -9.34 -14.00 -2.44
C ASP A 328 -8.83 -14.04 -0.98
N THR A 329 -9.02 -15.17 -0.30
CA THR A 329 -8.65 -15.36 1.10
C THR A 329 -7.91 -16.68 1.31
N PHE A 330 -6.76 -16.60 1.98
CA PHE A 330 -5.89 -17.73 2.27
C PHE A 330 -5.70 -17.88 3.78
N ASP A 331 -5.64 -19.12 4.25
CA ASP A 331 -5.28 -19.42 5.64
C ASP A 331 -3.76 -19.38 5.80
N LEU A 332 -3.29 -18.65 6.81
CA LEU A 332 -1.89 -18.60 7.24
C LEU A 332 -1.69 -19.66 8.32
N THR A 333 -1.00 -20.73 7.96
CA THR A 333 -0.71 -21.89 8.81
C THR A 333 0.54 -21.71 9.66
N GLY A 334 1.34 -20.68 9.38
CA GLY A 334 2.65 -20.43 10.00
C GLY A 334 3.82 -21.07 9.23
N SER A 335 3.54 -21.75 8.11
CA SER A 335 4.57 -22.28 7.20
C SER A 335 4.92 -21.31 6.06
N GLU A 336 4.22 -20.19 5.98
CA GLU A 336 4.43 -19.14 5.00
C GLU A 336 5.69 -18.34 5.34
N ASP A 337 6.64 -18.22 4.42
CA ASP A 337 7.92 -17.56 4.66
C ASP A 337 7.79 -16.05 4.51
N TYR A 338 7.30 -15.59 3.35
CA TYR A 338 7.10 -14.18 3.06
C TYR A 338 6.07 -13.94 1.94
N LEU A 339 5.46 -12.76 1.97
CA LEU A 339 4.67 -12.21 0.87
C LEU A 339 5.54 -11.24 0.06
N LEU A 340 5.37 -11.25 -1.26
CA LEU A 340 5.94 -10.25 -2.15
C LEU A 340 4.82 -9.55 -2.92
N LEU A 341 4.76 -8.23 -2.84
CA LEU A 341 3.95 -7.39 -3.71
C LEU A 341 4.91 -6.62 -4.62
N ALA A 342 4.61 -6.54 -5.92
CA ALA A 342 5.37 -5.69 -6.83
C ALA A 342 4.55 -5.21 -8.04
N CYS A 343 4.99 -4.11 -8.65
CA CYS A 343 4.46 -3.63 -9.93
C CYS A 343 4.99 -4.46 -11.12
N ASP A 344 4.46 -4.20 -12.32
CA ASP A 344 4.86 -4.92 -13.54
C ASP A 344 6.32 -4.64 -13.92
N GLY A 345 6.85 -3.47 -13.57
CA GLY A 345 8.27 -3.13 -13.73
C GLY A 345 9.23 -4.09 -13.03
N PHE A 346 8.74 -4.88 -12.06
CA PHE A 346 9.45 -6.03 -11.52
C PHE A 346 9.06 -7.35 -12.21
N PHE A 347 7.76 -7.68 -12.25
CA PHE A 347 7.28 -8.99 -12.70
C PHE A 347 7.45 -9.26 -14.20
N ASP A 348 7.61 -8.22 -15.02
CA ASP A 348 7.94 -8.35 -16.44
C ASP A 348 9.41 -8.77 -16.64
N ALA A 349 10.28 -8.53 -15.64
CA ALA A 349 11.73 -8.79 -15.71
C ALA A 349 12.20 -9.97 -14.86
N VAL A 350 11.45 -10.36 -13.82
CA VAL A 350 11.83 -11.42 -12.86
C VAL A 350 10.68 -12.39 -12.67
N LYS A 351 10.92 -13.68 -12.93
CA LYS A 351 9.91 -14.72 -12.79
C LYS A 351 9.77 -15.20 -11.35
N PRO A 352 8.61 -15.76 -10.97
CA PRO A 352 8.33 -16.22 -9.59
C PRO A 352 9.40 -17.14 -8.98
N TYR A 353 9.97 -18.07 -9.75
CA TYR A 353 11.01 -18.98 -9.24
C TYR A 353 12.34 -18.26 -8.97
N GLU A 354 12.70 -17.26 -9.79
CA GLU A 354 13.91 -16.45 -9.60
C GLU A 354 13.82 -15.62 -8.32
N VAL A 355 12.60 -15.22 -7.92
CA VAL A 355 12.38 -14.48 -6.67
C VAL A 355 12.84 -15.30 -5.46
N VAL A 356 12.52 -16.60 -5.43
CA VAL A 356 12.89 -17.49 -4.32
C VAL A 356 14.41 -17.55 -4.20
N ASP A 357 15.08 -17.80 -5.32
CA ASP A 357 16.54 -17.90 -5.37
C ASP A 357 17.20 -16.57 -4.95
N LEU A 358 16.71 -15.44 -5.46
CA LEU A 358 17.26 -14.11 -5.15
C LEU A 358 17.12 -13.73 -3.68
N VAL A 359 15.99 -14.07 -3.04
CA VAL A 359 15.79 -13.82 -1.61
C VAL A 359 16.66 -14.76 -0.78
N LEU A 360 16.73 -16.05 -1.14
CA LEU A 360 17.59 -17.00 -0.43
C LEU A 360 19.06 -16.61 -0.51
N ASP A 361 19.55 -16.24 -1.70
CA ASP A 361 20.90 -15.72 -1.91
C ASP A 361 21.19 -14.50 -1.04
N HIS A 362 20.24 -13.56 -0.96
CA HIS A 362 20.34 -12.39 -0.09
C HIS A 362 20.46 -12.81 1.38
N LEU A 363 19.63 -13.74 1.84
CA LEU A 363 19.67 -14.22 3.22
C LEU A 363 20.98 -14.95 3.51
N MET A 364 21.51 -15.75 2.58
CA MET A 364 22.80 -16.41 2.73
C MET A 364 23.94 -15.40 2.87
N GLN A 365 24.00 -14.41 1.99
CA GLN A 365 25.05 -13.38 1.99
C GLN A 365 25.01 -12.49 3.24
N THR A 366 23.80 -12.23 3.74
CA THR A 366 23.58 -11.37 4.90
C THR A 366 23.45 -12.13 6.23
N LYS A 367 23.62 -13.45 6.21
CA LYS A 367 23.49 -14.33 7.39
C LYS A 367 22.12 -14.23 8.08
N GLY A 368 21.05 -14.26 7.29
CA GLY A 368 19.66 -14.27 7.76
C GLY A 368 19.10 -12.88 8.06
N VAL A 369 19.65 -11.81 7.47
CA VAL A 369 19.11 -10.45 7.63
C VAL A 369 18.18 -10.14 6.46
N GLY A 370 16.87 -10.16 6.69
CA GLY A 370 15.87 -9.88 5.66
C GLY A 370 15.77 -8.41 5.21
N LEU A 371 16.38 -7.48 5.95
CA LEU A 371 16.44 -6.07 5.53
C LEU A 371 17.15 -5.96 4.17
N LYS A 372 16.64 -5.06 3.32
CA LYS A 372 17.15 -4.81 1.96
C LYS A 372 16.96 -5.94 0.95
N ALA A 373 16.22 -7.00 1.28
CA ALA A 373 15.84 -8.01 0.29
C ALA A 373 15.15 -7.38 -0.94
N ALA A 374 14.28 -6.40 -0.72
CA ALA A 374 13.65 -5.65 -1.81
C ALA A 374 14.65 -4.85 -2.67
N GLU A 375 15.72 -4.31 -2.08
CA GLU A 375 16.78 -3.62 -2.85
C GLU A 375 17.49 -4.59 -3.80
N ARG A 376 17.78 -5.81 -3.32
CA ARG A 376 18.37 -6.88 -4.14
C ARG A 376 17.45 -7.28 -5.30
N LEU A 377 16.16 -7.43 -5.03
CA LEU A 377 15.16 -7.79 -6.06
C LEU A 377 15.02 -6.70 -7.12
N VAL A 378 14.96 -5.43 -6.72
CA VAL A 378 14.96 -4.30 -7.67
C VAL A 378 16.24 -4.26 -8.50
N ALA A 379 17.40 -4.54 -7.90
CA ALA A 379 18.66 -4.61 -8.65
C ALA A 379 18.62 -5.70 -9.73
N ALA A 380 18.11 -6.89 -9.38
CA ALA A 380 17.94 -7.98 -10.34
C ALA A 380 16.98 -7.62 -11.49
N ALA A 381 15.86 -6.96 -11.22
CA ALA A 381 14.94 -6.51 -12.27
C ALA A 381 15.59 -5.51 -13.23
N LYS A 382 16.46 -4.62 -12.74
CA LYS A 382 17.24 -3.71 -13.59
C LYS A 382 18.27 -4.45 -14.43
N GLU A 383 18.98 -5.41 -13.82
CA GLU A 383 19.97 -6.27 -14.52
C GLU A 383 19.29 -7.08 -15.64
N ASN A 384 18.04 -7.50 -15.42
CA ASN A 384 17.20 -8.19 -16.40
C ASN A 384 16.53 -7.25 -17.42
N GLY A 385 16.87 -5.96 -17.43
CA GLY A 385 16.47 -5.02 -18.49
C GLY A 385 15.15 -4.27 -18.26
N SER A 386 14.64 -4.23 -17.03
CA SER A 386 13.46 -3.41 -16.72
C SER A 386 13.69 -1.93 -17.04
N ASN A 387 12.71 -1.32 -17.71
CA ASN A 387 12.69 0.09 -18.09
C ASN A 387 11.48 0.85 -17.52
N ASP A 388 10.84 0.29 -16.48
CA ASP A 388 9.73 0.94 -15.77
C ASP A 388 10.15 1.44 -14.39
N ASN A 389 9.27 2.20 -13.71
CA ASN A 389 9.27 2.29 -12.26
C ASN A 389 9.26 0.88 -11.67
N ILE A 390 9.97 0.70 -10.55
CA ILE A 390 10.07 -0.61 -9.92
C ILE A 390 9.82 -0.41 -8.43
N THR A 391 8.75 -1.02 -7.94
CA THR A 391 8.40 -1.07 -6.52
C THR A 391 8.26 -2.53 -6.10
N VAL A 392 9.04 -2.94 -5.11
CA VAL A 392 9.01 -4.29 -4.54
C VAL A 392 8.87 -4.19 -3.03
N LEU A 393 7.87 -4.87 -2.49
CA LEU A 393 7.57 -4.97 -1.07
C LEU A 393 7.63 -6.44 -0.63
N VAL A 394 8.56 -6.75 0.27
CA VAL A 394 8.69 -8.08 0.89
C VAL A 394 8.23 -7.99 2.34
N VAL A 395 7.28 -8.83 2.72
CA VAL A 395 6.77 -8.96 4.08
C VAL A 395 7.09 -10.36 4.58
N PHE A 396 8.15 -10.49 5.38
CA PHE A 396 8.51 -11.74 6.03
C PHE A 396 7.50 -12.06 7.13
N LEU A 397 6.87 -13.23 7.01
CA LEU A 397 5.89 -13.78 7.94
C LEU A 397 6.56 -14.68 9.00
N ARG A 398 7.79 -15.13 8.72
CA ARG A 398 8.69 -15.86 9.61
C ARG A 398 10.02 -15.14 9.74
N ASP A 399 10.75 -15.39 10.81
CA ASP A 399 12.09 -14.83 10.98
C ASP A 399 12.99 -15.28 9.81
N PRO A 400 13.64 -14.35 9.08
CA PRO A 400 14.52 -14.73 7.97
C PRO A 400 15.69 -15.65 8.37
N GLN A 401 16.09 -15.68 9.65
CA GLN A 401 17.06 -16.65 10.15
C GLN A 401 16.47 -18.07 10.16
N ASP A 402 15.21 -18.21 10.54
CA ASP A 402 14.51 -19.51 10.55
C ASP A 402 14.31 -20.02 9.12
N ILE A 403 13.93 -19.13 8.19
CA ILE A 403 13.80 -19.46 6.76
C ILE A 403 15.14 -19.98 6.22
N LEU A 404 16.23 -19.26 6.48
CA LEU A 404 17.57 -19.67 6.06
C LEU A 404 17.99 -21.02 6.67
N ALA A 405 17.70 -21.23 7.95
CA ALA A 405 18.03 -22.47 8.64
C ALA A 405 17.28 -23.69 8.09
N ASP A 406 16.00 -23.53 7.72
CA ASP A 406 15.21 -24.58 7.06
C ASP A 406 15.79 -24.95 5.70
N CYS A 407 16.05 -23.97 4.84
CA CYS A 407 16.61 -24.22 3.52
C CYS A 407 17.95 -24.97 3.58
N LEU A 408 18.85 -24.58 4.50
CA LEU A 408 20.15 -25.24 4.68
C LEU A 408 20.03 -26.68 5.23
N ARG A 409 18.97 -26.99 5.97
CA ARG A 409 18.68 -28.37 6.42
C ARG A 409 18.20 -29.23 5.27
N ASP A 410 17.33 -28.70 4.42
CA ASP A 410 16.82 -29.40 3.26
C ASP A 410 17.94 -29.71 2.26
N THR A 411 18.86 -28.77 2.00
CA THR A 411 20.03 -29.03 1.14
C THR A 411 20.91 -30.16 1.67
N LYS A 412 21.18 -30.19 2.98
CA LYS A 412 21.96 -31.28 3.61
C LYS A 412 21.24 -32.62 3.57
N SER A 413 19.91 -32.62 3.65
CA SER A 413 19.11 -33.84 3.54
C SER A 413 19.12 -34.42 2.13
N LEU A 414 19.16 -33.55 1.11
CA LEU A 414 19.33 -33.93 -0.30
C LEU A 414 20.74 -34.46 -0.58
N GLU A 415 21.78 -33.82 -0.03
CA GLU A 415 23.18 -34.28 -0.17
C GLU A 415 23.45 -35.61 0.57
N ALA A 416 22.75 -35.90 1.67
CA ALA A 416 22.88 -37.15 2.41
C ALA A 416 22.08 -38.32 1.79
N GLY A 417 21.21 -38.05 0.83
CA GLY A 417 20.27 -39.01 0.25
C GLY A 417 20.59 -39.52 -1.15
N ASP A 418 21.59 -38.96 -1.85
CA ASP A 418 21.75 -39.20 -3.30
C ASP A 418 23.15 -39.71 -3.68
N ASP A 419 23.33 -41.03 -3.64
CA ASP A 419 24.24 -41.75 -4.54
C ASP A 419 23.54 -41.83 -5.92
N ALA A 420 24.02 -41.00 -6.85
CA ALA A 420 23.82 -41.04 -8.30
C ALA A 420 22.66 -40.25 -8.97
N ARG A 421 23.03 -39.02 -9.36
CA ARG A 421 22.79 -38.30 -10.65
C ARG A 421 21.80 -37.11 -10.61
N SER A 422 22.35 -36.00 -11.11
CA SER A 422 21.79 -34.67 -11.43
C SER A 422 21.55 -33.71 -10.25
N SER A 423 22.64 -33.06 -9.81
CA SER A 423 22.60 -31.81 -9.05
C SER A 423 22.18 -30.63 -9.95
N PRO A 424 21.28 -29.72 -9.51
CA PRO A 424 20.98 -28.47 -10.23
C PRO A 424 22.01 -27.36 -9.99
N PHE A 425 22.98 -27.54 -9.10
CA PHE A 425 23.97 -26.51 -8.78
C PHE A 425 25.31 -26.85 -9.42
N ASN A 426 25.56 -26.31 -10.61
CA ASN A 426 26.89 -26.30 -11.21
C ASN A 426 27.08 -25.07 -12.11
N PHE A 427 27.23 -23.90 -11.51
CA PHE A 427 27.89 -22.76 -12.16
C PHE A 427 28.60 -21.93 -11.10
N LEU A 428 29.85 -22.30 -10.77
CA LEU A 428 30.91 -21.42 -10.27
C LEU A 428 32.23 -22.20 -10.24
N SER A 429 32.84 -22.37 -11.41
CA SER A 429 34.28 -22.62 -11.51
C SER A 429 34.77 -22.13 -12.88
N CYS A 430 35.12 -20.85 -12.96
CA CYS A 430 36.05 -20.37 -13.97
C CYS A 430 37.18 -19.66 -13.24
N GLU A 431 38.16 -20.46 -12.81
CA GLU A 431 39.40 -19.98 -12.24
C GLU A 431 40.23 -19.24 -13.29
N ALA A 432 40.87 -18.19 -12.81
CA ALA A 432 41.99 -17.51 -13.43
C ALA A 432 43.17 -18.48 -13.65
N ALA A 433 43.64 -18.60 -14.89
CA ALA A 433 45.03 -18.91 -15.21
C ALA A 433 45.31 -18.70 -16.70
N ALA A 434 45.93 -17.58 -17.06
CA ALA A 434 46.75 -17.49 -18.26
C ALA A 434 47.78 -16.37 -18.09
N THR A 435 48.97 -16.73 -17.60
CA THR A 435 50.20 -15.98 -17.79
C THR A 435 51.26 -16.97 -18.25
N GLN A 436 51.51 -16.99 -19.56
CA GLN A 436 52.83 -17.17 -20.18
C GLN A 436 52.75 -16.80 -21.65
#